data_AF-A0A527YND3-F1
#
_entry.id   AF-A0A527YND3-F1
#
_cell.length_a   1.000
_cell.length_b   1.000
_cell.length_c   1.000
_cell.angle_alpha   90.00
_cell.angle_beta   90.00
_cell.angle_gamma   90.00
#
_symmetry.space_group_name_H-M   'P 1'
#
loop_
_entity.id
_entity.type
_entity.pdbx_description
1 polymer ?
#
loop_
_entity_poly.entity_id
_entity_poly.type
_entity_poly.pdbx_seq_one_letter_code
_entity_poly.pdbx_strand_id
1 'polypeptide(L)' 'LGAHAVVMQLPIGAETEFKGVVDLVEMNALVWRDETLGAAWDVVEIPDDLRARAEEYREKMIEAAVEM' A
#
# COMPACT_ATOMS: atom_id res chain seq x y z
N LEU A 1 19.21 1.26 17.63
CA LEU A 1 18.12 1.62 16.69
C LEU A 1 18.79 2.09 15.41
N GLY A 2 18.74 1.28 14.35
CA GLY A 2 19.43 1.53 13.09
C GLY A 2 18.93 0.59 11.99
N ALA A 3 17.67 0.18 12.09
CA ALA A 3 17.05 -0.68 11.09
C ALA A 3 16.72 0.15 9.85
N HIS A 4 17.02 -0.41 8.67
CA HIS A 4 16.63 0.19 7.40
C HIS A 4 15.19 -0.24 7.07
N ALA A 5 14.22 0.63 7.37
CA ALA A 5 12.82 0.34 7.11
C ALA A 5 12.52 0.50 5.61
N VAL A 6 11.84 -0.49 5.04
CA VAL A 6 11.37 -0.49 3.65
C VAL A 6 9.86 -0.43 3.65
N VAL A 7 9.29 0.53 2.93
CA VAL A 7 7.83 0.68 2.81
C VAL A 7 7.32 -0.35 1.82
N MET A 8 6.41 -1.21 2.28
CA MET A 8 5.78 -2.25 1.44
C MET A 8 4.34 -1.89 1.05
N GLN A 9 3.70 -1.01 1.82
CA GLN A 9 2.28 -0.67 1.67
C GLN A 9 2.04 0.82 1.99
N LEU A 10 1.05 1.42 1.33
CA LEU A 10 0.57 2.78 1.65
C LEU A 10 -0.90 2.71 2.10
N PRO A 11 -1.33 3.44 3.13
CA PRO A 11 -2.72 3.43 3.57
C PRO A 11 -3.61 4.18 2.57
N ILE A 12 -4.83 3.66 2.38
CA ILE A 12 -5.91 4.34 1.66
C ILE A 12 -6.82 4.97 2.72
N GLY A 13 -6.76 6.30 2.82
CA GLY A 13 -7.38 7.05 3.91
C GLY A 13 -6.58 7.00 5.21
N ALA A 14 -7.11 7.63 6.27
CA ALA A 14 -6.51 7.67 7.58
C ALA A 14 -7.60 7.72 8.65
N GLU A 15 -7.29 7.25 9.86
CA GLU A 15 -8.22 7.24 10.99
C GLU A 15 -9.55 6.56 10.62
N THR A 16 -10.68 7.28 10.71
CA THR A 16 -12.01 6.77 10.36
C THR A 16 -12.21 6.55 8.86
N GLU A 17 -11.40 7.22 8.03
CA GLU A 17 -11.45 7.09 6.57
C GLU A 17 -10.55 5.95 6.07
N PHE A 18 -9.86 5.25 6.96
CA PHE A 18 -9.04 4.11 6.60
C PHE A 18 -9.94 2.97 6.09
N LYS A 19 -9.70 2.57 4.83
CA LYS A 19 -10.51 1.54 4.16
C LYS A 19 -9.69 0.49 3.43
N GLY A 20 -8.37 0.65 3.37
CA GLY A 20 -7.55 -0.13 2.47
C GLY A 20 -6.07 0.17 2.56
N VAL A 21 -5.29 -0.60 1.81
CA VAL A 21 -3.88 -0.33 1.54
C VAL A 21 -3.60 -0.48 0.05
N VAL A 22 -2.64 0.28 -0.45
CA VAL A 22 -1.96 0.02 -1.72
C VAL A 22 -0.84 -0.98 -1.43
N ASP A 23 -0.87 -2.12 -2.13
CA ASP A 23 0.22 -3.09 -2.16
C ASP A 23 1.25 -2.64 -3.19
N LEU A 24 2.46 -2.26 -2.74
CA LEU A 24 3.52 -1.78 -3.63
C LEU A 24 4.23 -2.92 -4.38
N VAL A 25 4.07 -4.18 -3.96
CA VAL A 25 4.65 -5.35 -4.62
C VAL A 25 3.86 -5.67 -5.87
N GLU A 26 2.56 -5.88 -5.70
CA GLU A 26 1.61 -6.26 -6.75
C GLU A 26 1.05 -5.06 -7.53
N MET A 27 1.29 -3.83 -7.03
CA MET A 27 0.82 -2.58 -7.62
C MET A 27 -0.70 -2.52 -7.82
N ASN A 28 -1.43 -2.90 -6.77
CA ASN A 28 -2.89 -2.81 -6.69
C ASN A 28 -3.32 -2.26 -5.33
N ALA A 29 -4.61 -1.96 -5.19
CA ALA A 29 -5.22 -1.57 -3.93
C ALA A 29 -6.05 -2.72 -3.37
N LEU A 30 -5.87 -2.99 -2.07
CA LEU A 30 -6.69 -3.91 -1.28
C LEU A 30 -7.66 -3.06 -0.46
N VAL A 31 -8.96 -3.16 -0.75
CA VAL A 31 -10.02 -2.41 -0.05
C VAL A 31 -10.90 -3.38 0.72
N TRP A 32 -11.00 -3.18 2.04
CA TRP A 32 -11.77 -4.07 2.91
C TRP A 32 -13.27 -3.92 2.69
N ARG A 33 -13.99 -5.04 2.81
CA ARG A 33 -15.45 -5.05 2.84
C ARG A 33 -15.94 -4.90 4.27
N ASP A 34 -16.58 -3.78 4.57
CA ASP A 34 -17.05 -3.41 5.92
C ASP A 34 -17.92 -4.51 6.57
N GLU A 35 -18.78 -5.17 5.79
CA GLU A 35 -19.67 -6.24 6.26
C GLU A 35 -18.93 -7.49 6.78
N THR A 36 -17.65 -7.62 6.45
CA THR A 36 -16.84 -8.80 6.80
C THR A 36 -15.90 -8.59 7.98
N LEU A 37 -15.96 -7.43 8.64
CA LEU A 37 -15.03 -7.05 9.72
C LEU A 37 -13.56 -7.22 9.31
N GLY A 38 -13.25 -6.91 8.05
CA GLY A 38 -11.89 -7.00 7.50
C GLY A 38 -11.46 -8.41 7.07
N ALA A 39 -12.33 -9.42 7.14
CA ALA A 39 -12.00 -10.79 6.72
C ALA A 39 -11.99 -10.98 5.19
N ALA A 40 -12.57 -10.04 4.44
CA ALA A 40 -12.53 -10.01 2.98
C ALA A 40 -12.18 -8.61 2.47
N TRP A 41 -11.55 -8.59 1.30
CA TRP A 41 -11.20 -7.38 0.57
C TRP A 41 -11.37 -7.59 -0.93
N ASP A 42 -11.50 -6.49 -1.64
CA ASP A 42 -11.47 -6.42 -3.10
C ASP A 42 -10.09 -5.95 -3.56
N VAL A 43 -9.58 -6.55 -4.64
CA VAL A 43 -8.40 -6.08 -5.34
C VAL A 43 -8.87 -5.14 -6.44
N VAL A 44 -8.48 -3.88 -6.35
CA VAL A 44 -8.89 -2.82 -7.27
C VAL A 44 -7.67 -2.04 -7.77
N GLU A 45 -7.89 -1.18 -8.77
CA GLU A 45 -6.84 -0.27 -9.23
C GLU A 45 -6.46 0.73 -8.13
N ILE A 46 -5.18 1.13 -8.13
CA ILE A 46 -4.68 2.15 -7.21
C ILE A 46 -5.45 3.47 -7.45
N PRO A 47 -6.03 4.09 -6.40
CA PRO A 47 -6.66 5.40 -6.51
C PRO A 47 -5.74 6.46 -7.13
N ASP A 48 -6.27 7.31 -8.01
CA ASP A 48 -5.47 8.27 -8.78
C ASP A 48 -4.67 9.25 -7.91
N ASP A 49 -5.23 9.61 -6.75
CA ASP A 49 -4.58 10.47 -5.75
C ASP A 49 -3.40 9.80 -5.05
N LEU A 50 -3.33 8.46 -5.07
CA LEU A 50 -2.24 7.67 -4.50
C LEU A 50 -1.27 7.12 -5.54
N ARG A 51 -1.61 7.13 -6.84
CA ARG A 51 -0.81 6.52 -7.91
C ARG A 51 0.63 7.03 -7.95
N ALA A 52 0.82 8.35 -8.00
CA ALA A 52 2.15 8.95 -8.07
C ALA A 52 3.00 8.60 -6.82
N ARG A 53 2.37 8.58 -5.65
CA ARG A 53 3.06 8.20 -4.40
C ARG A 53 3.38 6.70 -4.38
N ALA A 54 2.50 5.85 -4.89
CA ALA A 54 2.75 4.42 -5.00
C ALA A 54 3.94 4.12 -5.92
N GLU A 55 4.03 4.80 -7.05
CA GLU A 55 5.18 4.71 -7.97
C GLU A 55 6.49 5.12 -7.29
N GLU A 56 6.51 6.28 -6.62
CA GLU A 56 7.69 6.77 -5.89
C GLU A 56 8.17 5.76 -4.83
N TYR A 57 7.26 5.23 -4.02
CA TYR A 57 7.63 4.30 -2.96
C TYR A 57 7.94 2.90 -3.49
N ARG A 58 7.38 2.49 -4.63
CA ARG A 58 7.77 1.26 -5.31
C ARG A 58 9.21 1.34 -5.82
N GLU A 59 9.61 2.45 -6.42
CA GLU A 59 11.00 2.65 -6.86
C GLU A 59 11.96 2.49 -5.66
N LYS A 60 11.69 3.19 -4.56
CA LYS A 60 12.48 3.07 -3.31
C LYS A 60 12.51 1.64 -2.75
N MET A 61 11.39 0.93 -2.82
CA MET A 61 11.30 -0.46 -2.38
C MET A 61 12.16 -1.38 -3.27
N ILE A 62 12.16 -1.17 -4.59
CA ILE A 62 12.97 -1.94 -5.53
C ILE A 62 14.46 -1.65 -5.34
N GLU A 63 14.85 -0.39 -5.19
CA GLU A 63 16.23 0.00 -4.90
C GLU A 63 16.73 -0.71 -3.62
N ALA A 64 15.94 -0.64 -2.55
CA ALA A 64 16.26 -1.34 -1.31
C ALA A 64 16.36 -2.86 -1.49
N ALA A 65 15.54 -3.47 -2.36
CA ALA A 65 15.62 -4.91 -2.62
C ALA A 65 16.87 -5.33 -3.42
N VAL A 66 17.42 -4.43 -4.24
CA VAL A 66 18.60 -4.70 -5.09
C VAL A 66 19.92 -4.38 -4.38
N GLU A 67 19.93 -3.38 -3.49
CA GLU A 67 21.15 -2.89 -2.83
C GLU A 67 21.51 -3.61 -1.50
N MET A 68 20.65 -4.53 -1.02
CA MET A 68 20.83 -5.24 0.25
C MET A 68 21.93 -6.32 0.24
#